data_AF-A0A6A7LC69-F1
#
_entry.id   AF-A0A6A7LC69-F1
#
_cell.length_a   1.000
_cell.length_b   1.000
_cell.length_c   1.000
_cell.angle_alpha   90.00
_cell.angle_beta   90.00
_cell.angle_gamma   90.00
#
_symmetry.space_group_name_H-M   'P 1'
#
loop_
_entity.id
_entity.type
_entity.pdbx_description
1 polymer ?
#
loop_
_entity_poly.entity_id
_entity_poly.type
_entity_poly.pdbx_seq_one_letter_code
_entity_poly.pdbx_strand_id
1 'polypeptide(L)'
;MPLIKFDRVGVSEISADVEELANFINDESSEQKKLIIQFRSAMNRFASERSLDSCLEALNVCMQLTNTRQRLLESYQRYSRLLEDEITRINREHKQKT
;
A
#
# COMPACT_ATOMS: atom_id res chain seq x y z
N MET A 1 4.42 14.94 42.72
CA MET A 1 4.43 14.99 41.24
C MET A 1 3.17 14.32 40.73
N PRO A 2 2.28 15.01 40.01
CA PRO A 2 1.18 14.34 39.34
C PRO A 2 1.71 13.63 38.09
N LEU A 3 1.39 12.33 37.97
CA LEU A 3 1.62 11.55 36.76
C LEU A 3 0.67 12.05 35.68
N ILE A 4 1.23 12.63 34.61
CA ILE A 4 0.50 12.96 33.40
C ILE A 4 -0.04 11.65 32.83
N LYS A 5 -1.36 11.44 32.92
CA LYS A 5 -2.04 10.39 32.18
C LYS A 5 -2.19 10.86 30.74
N PHE A 6 -1.34 10.33 29.87
CA PHE A 6 -1.58 10.39 28.44
C PHE A 6 -2.83 9.55 28.13
N ASP A 7 -3.78 10.11 27.39
CA ASP A 7 -4.86 9.33 26.79
C ASP A 7 -4.23 8.39 25.73
N ARG A 8 -3.81 7.20 26.18
CA ARG A 8 -3.19 6.16 25.35
C ARG A 8 -4.12 5.61 24.27
N VAL A 9 -5.42 5.89 24.38
CA VAL A 9 -6.47 5.29 23.54
C VAL A 9 -6.33 5.75 22.08
N GLY A 10 -6.14 7.06 21.84
CA GLY A 10 -6.03 7.59 20.48
C GLY A 10 -4.67 7.35 19.79
N VAL A 11 -3.62 6.96 20.52
CA VAL A 11 -2.30 6.61 19.94
C VAL A 11 -2.30 5.14 19.52
N SER A 12 -2.98 4.29 20.30
CA SER A 12 -3.07 2.85 20.05
C SER A 12 -3.86 2.51 18.79
N GLU A 13 -4.97 3.21 18.52
CA GLU A 13 -5.82 2.95 17.36
C GLU A 13 -5.14 3.38 16.04
N ILE A 14 -4.52 4.55 16.01
CA ILE A 14 -3.75 5.02 14.83
C ILE A 14 -2.57 4.08 14.54
N SER A 15 -1.89 3.59 15.58
CA SER A 15 -0.79 2.65 15.42
C SER A 15 -1.23 1.32 14.80
N ALA A 16 -2.41 0.81 15.18
CA ALA A 16 -2.95 -0.43 14.63
C ALA A 16 -3.36 -0.27 13.16
N ASP A 17 -4.03 0.84 12.82
CA ASP A 17 -4.45 1.16 11.45
C ASP A 17 -3.25 1.34 10.51
N VAL A 18 -2.17 1.95 11.00
CA VAL A 18 -0.91 2.14 10.26
C VAL A 18 -0.21 0.81 10.03
N GLU A 19 -0.16 -0.06 11.03
CA GLU A 19 0.46 -1.39 10.93
C GLU A 19 -0.32 -2.32 9.98
N GLU A 20 -1.65 -2.34 10.09
CA GLU A 20 -2.51 -3.09 9.16
C GLU A 20 -2.31 -2.62 7.72
N LEU A 21 -2.29 -1.30 7.50
CA LEU A 21 -2.09 -0.72 6.18
C LEU A 21 -0.68 -1.00 5.63
N ALA A 22 0.35 -0.99 6.48
CA ALA A 22 1.71 -1.36 6.10
C ALA A 22 1.80 -2.83 5.67
N ASN A 23 1.14 -3.73 6.38
CA ASN A 23 1.05 -5.14 6.02
C ASN A 23 0.33 -5.33 4.68
N PHE A 24 -0.81 -4.66 4.48
CA PHE A 24 -1.52 -4.68 3.21
C PHE A 24 -0.65 -4.19 2.03
N ILE A 25 0.08 -3.09 2.22
CA ILE A 25 1.02 -2.57 1.22
C ILE A 25 2.11 -3.59 0.88
N ASN A 26 2.66 -4.28 1.88
CA ASN A 26 3.67 -5.31 1.67
C ASN A 26 3.13 -6.49 0.87
N ASP A 27 1.92 -6.95 1.19
CA ASP A 27 1.26 -8.06 0.50
C ASP A 27 0.95 -7.71 -0.95
N GLU A 28 0.33 -6.55 -1.20
CA GLU A 28 0.05 -6.07 -2.57
C GLU A 28 1.34 -5.82 -3.36
N SER A 29 2.42 -5.36 -2.72
CA SER A 29 3.73 -5.18 -3.36
C SER A 29 4.36 -6.51 -3.75
N SER A 30 4.19 -7.53 -2.91
CA SER A 30 4.62 -8.91 -3.21
C SER A 30 3.84 -9.45 -4.41
N GLU A 31 2.52 -9.24 -4.43
CA GLU A 31 1.67 -9.69 -5.53
C GLU A 31 1.99 -8.96 -6.84
N GLN A 32 2.21 -7.65 -6.79
CA GLN A 32 2.66 -6.87 -7.94
C GLN A 32 3.95 -7.44 -8.55
N LYS A 33 4.92 -7.84 -7.73
CA LYS A 33 6.18 -8.46 -8.22
C LYS A 33 5.91 -9.77 -8.96
N LYS A 34 5.01 -10.62 -8.44
CA LYS A 34 4.62 -11.86 -9.13
C LYS A 34 3.93 -11.57 -10.45
N LEU A 35 3.00 -10.62 -10.48
CA LEU A 35 2.29 -10.19 -11.69
C LEU A 35 3.25 -9.64 -12.76
N ILE A 36 4.30 -8.92 -12.38
CA ILE A 36 5.33 -8.45 -13.32
C ILE A 36 6.06 -9.63 -13.99
N ILE A 37 6.42 -10.66 -13.21
CA ILE A 37 7.08 -11.85 -13.73
C ILE A 37 6.14 -12.60 -14.69
N GLN A 38 4.87 -12.78 -14.30
CA GLN A 38 3.85 -13.41 -15.13
C GLN A 38 3.61 -12.63 -16.42
N PHE A 39 3.50 -11.30 -16.34
CA PHE A 39 3.28 -10.44 -17.50
C PHE A 39 4.45 -10.56 -18.49
N ARG A 40 5.69 -10.56 -17.99
CA ARG A 40 6.87 -10.77 -18.83
C ARG A 40 6.83 -12.13 -19.54
N SER A 41 6.45 -13.18 -18.83
CA SER A 41 6.30 -14.51 -19.41
C SER A 41 5.22 -14.56 -20.50
N ALA A 42 4.04 -14.00 -20.20
CA ALA A 42 2.93 -13.93 -21.15
C ALA A 42 3.28 -13.11 -22.40
N MET A 43 3.97 -11.99 -22.23
CA MET A 43 4.45 -11.16 -23.35
C MET A 43 5.49 -11.88 -24.21
N ASN A 44 6.41 -12.63 -23.60
CA ASN A 44 7.36 -13.46 -24.35
C ASN A 44 6.63 -14.53 -25.17
N ARG A 45 5.62 -15.18 -24.57
CA ARG A 45 4.81 -16.18 -25.27
C ARG A 45 4.00 -15.58 -26.42
N PHE A 46 3.41 -14.40 -26.20
CA PHE A 46 2.74 -13.65 -27.26
C PHE A 46 3.71 -13.27 -28.39
N ALA A 47 4.92 -12.82 -28.07
CA ALA A 47 5.92 -12.48 -29.08
C ALA A 47 6.37 -13.70 -29.92
N SER A 48 6.38 -14.90 -29.34
CA SER A 48 6.70 -16.14 -30.06
C SER A 48 5.52 -16.68 -30.86
N GLU A 49 4.35 -16.82 -30.26
CA GLU A 49 3.19 -17.49 -30.86
C GLU A 49 2.38 -16.56 -31.78
N ARG A 50 2.29 -15.28 -31.42
CA ARG A 50 1.45 -14.26 -32.09
C ARG A 50 0.00 -14.72 -32.30
N SER A 51 -0.52 -15.50 -31.35
CA SER A 51 -1.88 -16.00 -31.34
C SER A 51 -2.83 -15.05 -30.61
N LEU A 52 -4.13 -15.13 -30.92
CA LEU A 52 -5.14 -14.39 -30.16
C LEU A 52 -5.14 -14.80 -28.69
N ASP A 53 -4.99 -16.10 -28.40
CA ASP A 53 -5.00 -16.63 -27.03
C ASP A 53 -3.83 -16.09 -26.20
N SER A 54 -2.62 -16.06 -26.77
CA SER A 54 -1.45 -15.48 -26.08
C SER A 54 -1.57 -13.96 -25.89
N CYS A 55 -2.22 -13.25 -26.82
CA CYS A 55 -2.55 -11.83 -26.67
C CYS A 55 -3.54 -11.60 -25.50
N LEU A 56 -4.61 -12.40 -25.44
CA LEU A 56 -5.62 -12.30 -24.38
C LEU A 56 -5.04 -12.63 -23.00
N GLU A 57 -4.13 -13.61 -22.91
CA GLU A 57 -3.44 -13.90 -21.66
C GLU A 57 -2.57 -12.72 -21.21
N ALA A 58 -1.75 -12.15 -22.10
CA ALA A 58 -0.92 -11.00 -21.78
C ALA A 58 -1.77 -9.78 -21.35
N LEU A 59 -2.90 -9.55 -22.01
CA LEU A 59 -3.86 -8.50 -21.67
C LEU A 59 -4.47 -8.72 -20.28
N ASN A 60 -4.88 -9.95 -19.97
CA ASN A 60 -5.46 -10.28 -18.67
C ASN A 60 -4.48 -9.98 -17.52
N VAL A 61 -3.21 -10.39 -17.66
CA VAL A 61 -2.19 -10.10 -16.65
C VAL A 61 -1.90 -8.60 -16.57
N CYS A 62 -1.91 -7.88 -17.70
CA CYS A 62 -1.76 -6.42 -17.72
C CYS A 62 -2.87 -5.69 -16.95
N MET A 63 -4.12 -6.14 -17.10
CA MET A 63 -5.26 -5.60 -16.34
C MET A 63 -5.09 -5.84 -14.83
N GLN A 64 -4.70 -7.06 -14.43
CA GLN A 64 -4.44 -7.37 -13.02
C GLN A 64 -3.31 -6.52 -12.44
N LEU A 65 -2.24 -6.28 -13.21
CA LEU A 65 -1.13 -5.43 -12.81
C LEU A 65 -1.58 -3.97 -12.62
N THR A 66 -2.40 -3.46 -13.52
CA THR A 66 -2.96 -2.10 -13.43
C THR A 66 -3.83 -1.94 -12.18
N ASN A 67 -4.72 -2.90 -11.92
CA ASN A 67 -5.58 -2.87 -10.74
C ASN A 67 -4.78 -2.91 -9.43
N THR A 68 -3.75 -3.76 -9.37
CA THR A 68 -2.87 -3.88 -8.20
C THR A 68 -2.07 -2.58 -7.97
N ARG A 69 -1.58 -1.95 -9.04
CA ARG A 69 -0.92 -0.63 -8.96
C ARG A 69 -1.83 0.46 -8.42
N GLN A 70 -3.10 0.47 -8.83
CA GLN A 70 -4.07 1.43 -8.33
C GLN A 70 -4.31 1.26 -6.83
N ARG A 71 -4.52 0.02 -6.36
CA ARG A 71 -4.70 -0.28 -4.93
C ARG A 71 -3.47 0.10 -4.09
N LEU A 72 -2.27 -0.15 -4.60
CA LEU A 72 -1.02 0.27 -3.95
C LEU A 72 -0.94 1.80 -3.83
N LEU A 73 -1.24 2.52 -4.91
CA LEU A 73 -1.24 3.98 -4.90
C LEU A 73 -2.18 4.55 -3.84
N GLU A 74 -3.42 4.06 -3.80
CA GLU A 74 -4.43 4.47 -2.83
C GLU A 74 -4.00 4.17 -1.39
N SER A 75 -3.37 3.01 -1.18
CA SER A 75 -2.86 2.58 0.13
C SER A 75 -1.71 3.46 0.60
N TYR A 76 -0.74 3.76 -0.26
CA TYR A 76 0.35 4.68 0.07
C TYR A 76 -0.19 6.09 0.36
N GLN A 77 -1.17 6.58 -0.40
CA GLN A 77 -1.80 7.88 -0.12
C GLN A 77 -2.50 7.90 1.24
N ARG A 78 -3.21 6.82 1.60
CA ARG A 78 -3.83 6.68 2.93
C ARG A 78 -2.76 6.63 4.02
N TYR A 79 -1.70 5.86 3.81
CA TYR A 79 -0.61 5.72 4.76
C TYR A 79 0.09 7.05 5.03
N SER A 80 0.40 7.82 3.98
CA SER A 80 0.99 9.16 4.12
C SER A 80 0.08 10.10 4.92
N ARG A 81 -1.23 10.11 4.65
CA ARG A 81 -2.17 10.95 5.41
C ARG A 81 -2.21 10.61 6.89
N LEU A 82 -2.25 9.32 7.23
CA LEU A 82 -2.22 8.88 8.64
C LEU A 82 -0.95 9.33 9.35
N LEU A 83 0.21 9.24 8.69
CA LEU A 83 1.47 9.72 9.25
C LEU A 83 1.50 11.24 9.40
N GLU A 84 0.98 12.00 8.43
CA GLU A 84 0.88 13.46 8.50
C GLU A 84 -0.01 13.93 9.65
N ASP A 85 -1.15 13.27 9.85
CA ASP A 85 -2.07 13.54 10.96
C ASP A 85 -1.40 13.25 12.31
N GLU A 86 -0.67 12.14 12.41
CA GLU A 86 0.06 11.75 13.60
C GLU A 86 1.17 12.75 13.94
N ILE A 87 1.98 13.15 12.95
CA ILE A 87 3.01 14.19 13.10
C ILE A 87 2.37 15.51 13.54
N THR A 88 1.24 15.90 12.96
CA THR A 88 0.53 17.13 13.30
C THR A 88 0.02 17.09 14.75
N ARG A 89 -0.51 15.95 15.19
CA ARG A 89 -0.96 15.73 16.57
C ARG A 89 0.20 15.87 17.55
N ILE A 90 1.30 15.15 17.33
CA ILE A 90 2.51 15.20 18.17
C ILE A 90 3.03 16.63 18.28
N ASN A 91 3.10 17.36 17.16
CA ASN A 91 3.55 18.76 17.14
C ASN A 91 2.64 19.70 17.95
N ARG A 92 1.32 19.48 17.94
CA ARG A 92 0.37 20.26 18.76
C ARG A 92 0.57 19.98 20.26
N GLU A 93 0.73 18.72 20.64
CA GLU A 93 0.97 18.33 22.02
C GLU A 93 2.30 18.88 22.57
N HIS A 94 3.35 18.91 21.74
CA HIS A 94 4.63 19.52 22.10
C HIS A 94 4.52 21.04 22.32
N LYS A 95 3.76 21.75 21.48
CA LYS A 95 3.53 23.20 21.63
C LYS A 95 2.69 23.56 22.85
N GLN A 96 1.81 22.69 23.34
CA GLN A 96 1.01 22.95 24.55
C GLN A 96 1.77 22.69 25.86
N LYS A 97 2.91 21.99 25.79
CA LYS A 97 3.76 21.69 26.96
C LYS A 97 4.90 22.68 27.17
N THR A 98 5.08 23.64 26.26
CA THR A 98 6.11 24.69 26.32
C THR A 98 5.44 26.02 26.59
#